data_AF-A0A8S2VPX9-F1
#
_entry.id   AF-A0A8S2VPX9-F1
#
_cell.length_a   1.000
_cell.length_b   1.000
_cell.length_c   1.000
_cell.angle_alpha   90.00
_cell.angle_beta   90.00
_cell.angle_gamma   90.00
#
_symmetry.space_group_name_H-M   'P 1'
#
loop_
_entity.id
_entity.type
_entity.pdbx_description
1 polymer ?
#
loop_
_entity_poly.entity_id
_entity_poly.type
_entity_poly.pdbx_seq_one_letter_code
_entity_poly.pdbx_strand_id
1 'polypeptide(L)'
;KNNKTNQIRVFTCLQDTQLPVPNRNDTTGFLHKILFETKKILIGGLGPMDMGGHDGDYSVNPPTGFFPELLDAIVKKLGQLKGPDGFVYGEGIT
;
A
#
# COMPACT_ATOMS: atom_id res chain seq x y z
N LYS A 1 14.45 -25.63 -13.24
CA LYS A 1 14.92 -24.25 -12.95
C LYS A 1 13.81 -23.31 -13.38
N ASN A 2 12.98 -22.84 -12.46
CA ASN A 2 11.79 -22.04 -12.80
C ASN A 2 12.21 -20.57 -12.99
N ASN A 3 11.92 -20.06 -14.18
CA ASN A 3 12.34 -18.75 -14.65
C ASN A 3 11.49 -17.66 -13.97
N LYS A 4 12.10 -16.91 -13.04
CA LYS A 4 11.47 -15.86 -12.23
C LYS A 4 11.34 -14.56 -13.04
N THR A 5 10.50 -14.53 -14.09
CA THR A 5 10.42 -13.36 -14.98
C THR A 5 9.01 -12.86 -15.30
N ASN A 6 8.00 -13.19 -14.48
CA ASN A 6 6.66 -12.59 -14.60
C ASN A 6 6.46 -11.44 -13.59
N GLN A 7 7.42 -10.52 -13.51
CA GLN A 7 7.19 -9.24 -12.84
C GLN A 7 6.78 -8.21 -13.89
N ILE A 8 5.67 -7.51 -13.65
CA ILE A 8 5.24 -6.37 -14.45
C ILE A 8 6.38 -5.35 -14.44
N ARG A 9 7.08 -5.20 -15.57
CA ARG A 9 8.00 -4.09 -15.78
C ARG A 9 7.14 -2.92 -16.26
N VAL A 10 6.88 -1.97 -15.37
CA VAL A 10 6.28 -0.71 -15.77
C VAL A 10 7.39 0.10 -16.44
N PHE A 11 7.34 0.21 -17.76
CA PHE A 11 8.19 1.16 -18.49
C PHE A 11 7.63 2.56 -18.27
N THR A 12 7.93 3.16 -17.13
CA THR A 12 7.72 4.60 -16.95
C THR A 12 8.85 5.34 -17.66
N CYS A 13 8.55 6.46 -18.32
CA CYS A 13 9.60 7.37 -18.82
C CYS A 13 10.43 7.98 -17.67
N LEU A 14 9.94 7.85 -16.43
CA LEU A 14 10.73 8.06 -15.22
C LEU A 14 11.70 6.89 -15.05
N GLN A 15 12.98 7.20 -15.09
CA GLN A 15 14.05 6.33 -14.59
C GLN A 15 13.73 5.97 -13.12
N ASP A 16 14.02 4.72 -12.72
CA ASP A 16 13.89 4.17 -11.37
C ASP A 16 14.76 4.94 -10.36
N THR A 17 14.42 6.20 -10.15
CA THR A 17 14.91 7.04 -9.08
C THR A 17 13.90 6.88 -7.96
N GLN A 18 14.39 6.41 -6.82
CA GLN A 18 13.58 6.28 -5.63
C GLN A 18 12.99 7.67 -5.32
N LEU A 19 11.66 7.80 -5.45
CA LEU A 19 10.99 9.05 -5.13
C LEU A 19 11.27 9.38 -3.66
N PRO A 20 11.68 10.61 -3.33
CA PRO A 20 11.96 10.99 -1.96
C PRO A 20 10.67 10.87 -1.14
N VAL A 21 10.78 10.29 0.05
CA VAL A 21 9.67 10.31 1.02
C VAL A 21 9.47 11.78 1.42
N PRO A 22 8.25 12.34 1.27
CA PRO A 22 8.02 13.75 1.61
C PRO A 22 8.21 13.98 3.11
N ASN A 23 8.42 15.24 3.52
CA ASN A 23 8.23 15.61 4.92
C ASN A 23 6.73 15.57 5.21
N ARG A 24 6.30 14.93 6.30
CA ARG A 24 4.87 14.85 6.64
C ARG A 24 4.22 16.23 6.76
N ASN A 25 4.94 17.23 7.27
CA ASN A 25 4.42 18.60 7.44
C ASN A 25 4.13 19.29 6.11
N ASP A 26 4.79 18.85 5.02
CA ASP A 26 4.60 19.38 3.67
C ASP A 26 3.55 18.59 2.88
N THR A 27 2.98 17.52 3.47
CA THR A 27 1.96 16.72 2.81
C THR A 27 0.63 17.47 2.77
N THR A 28 -0.11 17.28 1.68
CA THR A 28 -1.45 17.83 1.48
C THR A 28 -2.42 16.72 1.06
N GLY A 29 -3.71 17.03 1.01
CA GLY A 29 -4.74 16.10 0.53
C GLY A 29 -4.84 14.82 1.37
N PHE A 30 -5.00 13.66 0.72
CA PHE A 30 -5.23 12.39 1.41
C PHE A 30 -4.07 11.94 2.29
N LEU A 31 -2.83 12.18 1.86
CA LEU A 31 -1.66 11.78 2.65
C LEU A 31 -1.60 12.54 3.97
N HIS A 32 -1.88 13.84 3.96
CA HIS A 32 -2.00 14.65 5.19
C HIS A 32 -3.09 14.11 6.12
N LYS A 33 -4.29 13.86 5.56
CA LYS A 33 -5.41 13.32 6.33
C LYS A 33 -5.11 11.96 6.96
N ILE A 34 -4.39 11.09 6.27
CA ILE A 34 -3.98 9.78 6.81
C ILE A 34 -2.95 9.98 7.93
N LEU A 35 -1.94 10.84 7.71
CA LEU A 35 -0.83 11.02 8.65
C LEU A 35 -1.19 11.82 9.90
N PHE A 36 -2.19 12.71 9.86
CA PHE A 36 -2.51 13.58 10.99
C PHE A 36 -3.92 13.38 11.56
N GLU A 37 -4.92 13.14 10.73
CA GLU A 37 -6.32 13.23 11.14
C GLU A 37 -6.94 11.85 11.41
N THR A 38 -7.03 11.04 10.36
CA THR A 38 -7.80 9.80 10.36
C THR A 38 -6.99 8.62 10.89
N LYS A 39 -5.67 8.64 10.70
CA LYS A 39 -4.75 7.55 11.10
C LYS A 39 -5.19 6.18 10.59
N LYS A 40 -5.85 6.17 9.43
CA LYS A 40 -6.43 4.96 8.81
C LYS A 40 -6.31 5.07 7.31
N ILE A 41 -6.06 3.95 6.65
CA ILE A 41 -6.12 3.84 5.19
C ILE A 41 -7.43 3.17 4.82
N LEU A 42 -8.31 3.88 4.11
CA LEU A 42 -9.57 3.33 3.63
C LEU A 42 -9.36 2.77 2.23
N ILE A 43 -9.55 1.45 2.09
CA ILE A 43 -9.42 0.76 0.80
C ILE A 43 -10.80 0.26 0.38
N GLY A 44 -11.23 0.68 -0.81
CA GLY A 44 -12.44 0.15 -1.43
C GLY A 44 -12.13 -1.15 -2.17
N GLY A 45 -12.93 -2.19 -1.91
CA GLY A 45 -12.96 -3.42 -2.68
C GLY A 45 -14.28 -3.59 -3.42
N LEU A 46 -14.27 -4.26 -4.57
CA LEU A 46 -15.50 -4.71 -5.24
C LEU A 46 -16.02 -5.94 -4.50
N GLY A 47 -17.20 -5.86 -3.88
CA GLY A 47 -17.74 -6.99 -3.13
C GLY A 47 -19.15 -6.79 -2.56
N PRO A 48 -19.71 -7.83 -1.91
CA PRO A 48 -19.06 -9.10 -1.56
C PRO A 48 -18.87 -10.03 -2.78
N MET A 49 -17.64 -10.49 -3.02
CA MET A 49 -17.27 -11.31 -4.17
C MET A 49 -16.15 -12.28 -3.80
N ASP A 50 -16.29 -13.55 -4.17
CA ASP A 50 -15.23 -14.53 -4.13
C ASP A 50 -14.65 -14.70 -5.54
N MET A 51 -13.38 -14.32 -5.73
CA MET A 51 -12.66 -14.45 -6.99
C MET A 51 -11.94 -15.80 -7.12
N GLY A 52 -12.45 -16.84 -6.47
CA GLY A 52 -11.88 -18.19 -6.49
C GLY A 52 -10.98 -18.50 -5.30
N GLY A 53 -11.12 -17.76 -4.19
CA GLY A 53 -10.45 -17.92 -2.90
C GLY A 53 -8.96 -17.61 -2.88
N HIS A 54 -8.26 -17.99 -3.95
CA HIS A 54 -6.83 -17.77 -4.14
C HIS A 54 -6.51 -16.36 -4.60
N ASP A 55 -7.27 -15.81 -5.54
CA ASP A 55 -7.02 -14.44 -6.04
C ASP A 55 -7.52 -13.40 -5.04
N GLY A 56 -8.68 -13.65 -4.42
CA GLY A 56 -9.20 -12.84 -3.33
C GLY A 56 -10.62 -13.24 -2.94
N ASP A 57 -10.86 -13.43 -1.65
CA ASP A 57 -12.19 -13.57 -1.06
C ASP A 57 -12.54 -12.29 -0.29
N TYR A 58 -13.45 -11.51 -0.88
CA TYR A 58 -13.98 -10.26 -0.32
C TYR A 58 -15.37 -10.45 0.31
N SER A 59 -15.83 -11.69 0.48
CA SER A 59 -17.04 -11.99 1.25
C SER A 59 -16.77 -12.01 2.77
N VAL A 60 -15.50 -12.12 3.16
CA VAL A 60 -15.03 -12.12 4.55
C VAL A 60 -14.32 -10.80 4.90
N ASN A 61 -14.27 -10.47 6.20
CA ASN A 61 -13.59 -9.28 6.70
C ASN A 61 -12.71 -9.63 7.92
N PRO A 62 -11.37 -9.52 7.85
CA PRO A 62 -10.60 -9.00 6.72
C PRO A 62 -10.65 -9.93 5.49
N PRO A 63 -10.62 -9.37 4.25
CA PRO A 63 -10.52 -10.15 3.02
C PRO A 63 -9.26 -11.04 3.00
N THR A 64 -9.32 -12.19 2.33
CA THR A 64 -8.20 -13.15 2.24
C THR A 64 -7.81 -13.44 0.80
N GLY A 65 -6.66 -14.08 0.58
CA GLY A 65 -6.15 -14.41 -0.76
C GLY A 65 -5.10 -13.43 -1.28
N PHE A 66 -4.68 -13.61 -2.53
CA PHE A 66 -3.51 -12.96 -3.11
C PHE A 66 -3.58 -11.43 -3.13
N PHE A 67 -4.67 -10.84 -3.64
CA PHE A 67 -4.77 -9.37 -3.74
C PHE A 67 -4.84 -8.69 -2.37
N PRO A 68 -5.61 -9.19 -1.38
CA PRO A 68 -5.56 -8.68 -0.01
C PRO A 68 -4.18 -8.79 0.64
N GLU A 69 -3.49 -9.93 0.48
CA GLU A 69 -2.14 -10.12 1.01
C GLU A 69 -1.10 -9.21 0.34
N LEU A 70 -1.21 -9.00 -0.98
CA LEU A 70 -0.38 -8.06 -1.72
C LEU A 70 -0.57 -6.63 -1.21
N LEU A 71 -1.82 -6.22 -0.99
CA LEU A 71 -2.13 -4.90 -0.44
C LEU A 71 -1.53 -4.73 0.96
N ASP A 72 -1.67 -5.74 1.84
CA ASP A 72 -1.06 -5.71 3.18
C ASP A 72 0.47 -5.54 3.10
N ALA A 73 1.12 -6.31 2.22
CA ALA A 73 2.57 -6.20 2.01
C ALA A 73 2.98 -4.79 1.51
N ILE A 74 2.22 -4.20 0.58
CA ILE A 74 2.45 -2.83 0.09
C ILE A 74 2.28 -1.82 1.22
N VAL A 75 1.16 -1.87 1.96
CA VAL A 75 0.87 -0.94 3.06
C VAL A 75 1.93 -1.06 4.15
N LYS A 76 2.33 -2.28 4.52
CA LYS A 76 3.42 -2.52 5.47
C LYS A 76 4.75 -1.92 5.00
N LYS A 77 5.06 -2.03 3.71
CA LYS A 77 6.28 -1.44 3.14
C LYS A 77 6.23 0.08 3.16
N LEU A 78 5.08 0.68 2.84
CA LEU A 78 4.86 2.13 2.90
C LEU A 78 4.91 2.64 4.35
N GLY A 79 4.35 1.89 5.30
CA GLY A 79 4.39 2.24 6.73
C GLY A 79 5.79 2.26 7.33
N GLN A 80 6.76 1.55 6.72
CA GLN A 80 8.16 1.58 7.13
C GLN A 80 8.94 2.79 6.59
N LEU A 81 8.34 3.59 5.71
CA LEU A 81 9.00 4.78 5.17
C LEU A 81 9.20 5.81 6.28
N LYS A 82 10.37 6.45 6.26
CA LYS A 82 10.77 7.48 7.21
C LYS A 82 10.96 8.80 6.48
N GLY A 83 10.25 9.83 6.93
CA GLY A 83 10.40 11.19 6.41
C GLY A 83 11.70 11.83 6.87
N PRO A 84 12.12 12.95 6.24
CA PRO A 84 13.28 13.74 6.67
C PRO A 84 13.14 14.34 8.08
N ASP A 85 11.91 14.46 8.59
CA ASP A 85 11.59 14.87 9.96
C ASP A 85 11.76 13.74 10.99
N GLY A 86 12.12 12.54 10.54
CA GLY A 86 12.37 11.39 11.39
C GLY A 86 11.13 10.58 11.75
N PHE A 87 9.95 10.96 11.27
CA PHE A 87 8.70 10.25 11.52
C PHE A 87 8.56 9.00 10.64
N VAL A 88 8.09 7.90 11.22
CA VAL A 88 7.79 6.65 10.49
C VAL A 88 6.33 6.64 10.09
N TYR A 89 6.04 6.49 8.79
CA TYR A 89 4.71 6.79 8.24
C TYR A 89 3.60 5.86 8.73
N GLY A 90 3.92 4.61 9.11
CA GLY A 90 2.98 3.67 9.71
C GLY A 90 2.79 3.85 11.21
N GLU A 91 3.52 4.75 11.85
CA GLU A 91 3.45 4.94 13.30
C GLU A 91 2.10 5.55 13.70
N GLY A 92 1.33 4.76 14.45
CA GLY A 92 0.00 5.15 14.91
C GLY A 92 -1.10 5.09 13.84
N ILE A 93 -0.86 4.44 12.69
CA ILE A 93 -1.91 4.08 11.74
C ILE A 93 -2.47 2.70 12.12
N THR A 94 -3.79 2.57 12.25
CA THR A 94 -4.51 1.31 12.56
C THR A 94 -5.41 0.86 11.43
#